data_AF-A0A855K953-F1
#
_entry.id   AF-A0A855K953-F1
#
_cell.length_a   1.000
_cell.length_b   1.000
_cell.length_c   1.000
_cell.angle_alpha   90.00
_cell.angle_beta   90.00
_cell.angle_gamma   90.00
#
_symmetry.space_group_name_H-M   'P 1'
#
loop_
_entity.id
_entity.type
_entity.pdbx_description
1 polymer ?
#
loop_
_entity_poly.entity_id
_entity_poly.type
_entity_poly.pdbx_seq_one_letter_code
_entity_poly.pdbx_strand_id
1 'polypeptide(L)' 'SVVSARGDFTFRSGAALTPELVQAELHPTALICANDDMAVGAMFAAHRMGLAIPAQLSVVGFDDTPVSAIIWPPLTT' A
#
# COMPACT_ATOMS: atom_id res chain seq x y z
N SER A 1 -4.88 -9.45 13.98
CA SER A 1 -5.79 -8.31 14.22
C SER A 1 -5.83 -7.46 12.97
N VAL A 2 -6.91 -6.71 12.75
CA VAL A 2 -7.10 -5.88 11.55
C VAL A 2 -7.33 -4.44 12.01
N VAL A 3 -6.66 -3.49 11.35
CA VAL A 3 -6.89 -2.06 11.49
C VAL A 3 -7.36 -1.53 10.12
N SER A 4 -8.27 -0.56 10.12
CA SER A 4 -8.78 0.06 8.90
C SER A 4 -8.59 1.57 8.96
N ALA A 5 -8.30 2.16 7.80
CA ALA A 5 -8.29 3.60 7.60
C ALA A 5 -9.09 3.94 6.35
N ARG A 6 -9.68 5.14 6.32
CA ARG A 6 -10.50 5.60 5.20
C ARG A 6 -9.67 6.49 4.28
N GLY A 7 -9.42 6.00 3.07
CA GLY A 7 -8.87 6.79 1.97
C GLY A 7 -9.95 7.36 1.05
N ASP A 8 -9.51 7.84 -0.12
CA ASP A 8 -10.35 8.54 -1.10
C ASP A 8 -10.10 8.07 -2.55
N PHE A 9 -9.59 6.84 -2.72
CA PHE A 9 -9.27 6.22 -4.02
C PHE A 9 -8.14 6.89 -4.80
N THR A 10 -7.38 7.80 -4.17
CA THR A 10 -6.23 8.46 -4.81
C THR A 10 -4.89 7.90 -4.34
N PHE A 11 -3.87 8.00 -5.20
CA PHE A 11 -2.47 7.79 -4.82
C PHE A 11 -2.08 8.56 -3.55
N ARG A 12 -2.55 9.81 -3.42
CA ARG A 12 -2.20 10.68 -2.30
C ARG A 12 -2.71 10.13 -0.98
N SER A 13 -3.93 9.59 -0.91
CA SER A 13 -4.44 9.01 0.33
C SER A 13 -3.73 7.72 0.71
N GLY A 14 -3.42 6.85 -0.27
CA GLY A 14 -2.59 5.65 -0.03
C GLY A 14 -1.23 5.99 0.57
N ALA A 15 -0.56 7.01 0.01
CA ALA A 15 0.75 7.47 0.49
C ALA A 15 0.68 8.12 1.89
N ALA A 16 -0.39 8.84 2.19
CA ALA A 16 -0.55 9.52 3.49
C ALA A 16 -0.89 8.54 4.62
N LEU A 17 -1.75 7.55 4.38
CA LEU A 17 -2.22 6.61 5.40
C LEU A 17 -1.20 5.53 5.76
N THR A 18 -0.29 5.19 4.84
CA THR A 18 0.63 4.06 5.03
C THR A 18 1.58 4.24 6.22
N PRO A 19 2.25 5.38 6.44
CA PRO A 19 3.09 5.57 7.62
C PRO A 19 2.31 5.43 8.92
N GLU A 20 1.09 5.98 8.99
CA GLU A 20 0.22 5.90 10.17
C GLU A 20 -0.14 4.45 10.50
N LEU A 21 -0.49 3.66 9.50
CA LEU A 21 -0.86 2.26 9.66
C LEU A 21 0.32 1.37 10.03
N VAL A 22 1.48 1.57 9.39
CA VAL A 22 2.67 0.74 9.61
C VAL A 22 3.31 1.03 10.97
N GLN A 23 3.25 2.27 11.45
CA GLN A 23 3.79 2.67 12.76
C GLN A 23 2.80 2.46 13.91
N ALA A 24 1.57 2.01 13.63
CA ALA A 24 0.62 1.64 14.67
C ALA A 24 1.15 0.43 15.48
N GLU A 25 0.72 0.30 16.74
CA GLU A 25 1.17 -0.77 17.66
C GLU A 25 1.02 -2.20 17.07
N LEU A 26 0.06 -2.35 16.17
CA LEU A 26 -0.28 -3.60 15.49
C LEU A 26 0.75 -4.05 14.43
N HIS A 27 1.63 -3.16 13.97
CA HIS A 27 2.69 -3.41 12.97
C HIS A 27 2.24 -4.36 11.84
N PRO A 28 1.32 -3.92 10.97
CA PRO A 28 0.78 -4.76 9.92
C PRO A 28 1.88 -5.23 8.94
N THR A 29 1.84 -6.51 8.57
CA THR A 29 2.72 -7.11 7.55
C THR A 29 2.12 -7.09 6.15
N ALA A 30 0.85 -6.65 6.02
CA ALA A 30 0.16 -6.55 4.74
C ALA A 30 -0.81 -5.35 4.72
N LEU A 31 -0.92 -4.71 3.56
CA LEU A 31 -1.94 -3.71 3.24
C LEU A 31 -2.81 -4.19 2.09
N ILE A 32 -4.13 -4.17 2.30
CA ILE A 32 -5.14 -4.42 1.27
C ILE A 32 -5.75 -3.07 0.93
N CYS A 33 -5.49 -2.58 -0.28
CA CYS A 33 -5.94 -1.27 -0.73
C CYS A 33 -7.23 -1.41 -1.53
N ALA A 34 -8.08 -0.38 -1.47
CA ALA A 34 -9.37 -0.38 -2.14
C ALA A 34 -9.27 -0.27 -3.67
N ASN A 35 -8.12 0.20 -4.19
CA ASN A 35 -7.78 0.23 -5.60
C ASN A 35 -6.26 0.27 -5.83
N ASP A 36 -5.86 0.18 -7.10
CA ASP A 36 -4.45 0.23 -7.50
C ASP A 36 -3.79 1.58 -7.22
N ASP A 37 -4.48 2.71 -7.43
CA ASP A 37 -3.89 4.03 -7.16
C ASP A 37 -3.48 4.19 -5.69
N MET A 38 -4.35 3.80 -4.76
CA MET A 38 -4.02 3.79 -3.33
C MET A 38 -2.91 2.77 -3.02
N ALA A 39 -2.90 1.60 -3.66
CA ALA A 39 -1.84 0.60 -3.49
C ALA A 39 -0.48 1.13 -3.93
N VAL A 40 -0.41 1.80 -5.08
CA VAL A 40 0.81 2.48 -5.57
C VAL A 40 1.25 3.57 -4.61
N GLY A 41 0.31 4.34 -4.06
CA GLY A 41 0.56 5.31 -3.00
C GLY A 41 1.19 4.67 -1.76
N ALA A 42 0.65 3.53 -1.34
CA ALA A 42 1.16 2.79 -0.20
C ALA A 42 2.57 2.24 -0.46
N MET A 43 2.82 1.66 -1.63
CA MET A 43 4.15 1.19 -2.03
C MET A 43 5.17 2.33 -2.08
N PHE A 44 4.77 3.49 -2.60
CA PHE A 44 5.63 4.68 -2.60
C PHE A 44 6.03 5.10 -1.18
N ALA A 45 5.08 5.17 -0.26
CA ALA A 45 5.36 5.52 1.14
C ALA A 45 6.25 4.47 1.83
N ALA A 46 5.96 3.18 1.63
CA ALA A 46 6.73 2.08 2.19
C ALA A 46 8.19 2.07 1.69
N HIS A 47 8.40 2.28 0.39
CA HIS A 47 9.74 2.43 -0.19
C HIS A 47 10.49 3.63 0.42
N ARG A 48 9.83 4.77 0.63
CA ARG A 48 10.42 5.94 1.31
C ARG A 48 10.77 5.69 2.78
N MET A 49 10.07 4.77 3.42
CA MET A 49 10.35 4.30 4.78
C MET A 49 11.46 3.24 4.82
N GLY A 50 11.97 2.80 3.67
CA GLY A 50 12.99 1.76 3.56
C GLY A 50 12.45 0.35 3.79
N LEU A 51 11.13 0.13 3.67
CA LEU A 51 10.52 -1.18 3.82
C LEU A 51 10.62 -1.96 2.51
N ALA A 52 11.13 -3.19 2.60
CA ALA A 52 11.18 -4.09 1.46
C ALA A 52 9.79 -4.65 1.15
N ILE A 53 9.39 -4.55 -0.11
CA ILE A 53 8.14 -5.13 -0.63
C ILE A 53 8.51 -6.32 -1.53
N PRO A 54 7.95 -7.53 -1.33
CA PRO A 54 6.96 -7.90 -0.31
C PRO A 54 7.58 -8.36 1.03
N ALA A 55 8.91 -8.41 1.17
CA ALA A 55 9.58 -9.13 2.26
C ALA A 55 9.24 -8.63 3.68
N GLN A 56 8.97 -7.34 3.85
CA GLN A 56 8.59 -6.72 5.13
C GLN A 56 7.15 -6.22 5.12
N LEU A 57 6.63 -5.82 3.96
CA LEU A 57 5.26 -5.36 3.80
C LEU A 57 4.71 -5.85 2.46
N SER A 58 3.70 -6.70 2.51
CA SER A 58 2.91 -7.08 1.33
C SER A 58 1.90 -5.99 1.00
N VAL A 59 1.70 -5.67 -0.28
CA VAL A 59 0.70 -4.69 -0.72
C VAL A 59 -0.13 -5.29 -1.85
N VAL A 60 -1.44 -5.17 -1.75
CA VAL A 60 -2.42 -5.67 -2.72
C VAL A 60 -3.35 -4.52 -3.14
N GLY A 61 -3.56 -4.38 -4.45
CA GLY A 61 -4.53 -3.49 -5.08
C GLY A 61 -5.84 -4.20 -5.43
N PHE A 62 -6.70 -3.51 -6.16
CA PHE A 62 -8.01 -4.02 -6.56
C PHE A 62 -8.51 -3.16 -7.71
N ASP A 63 -8.07 -3.39 -8.94
CA ASP A 63 -8.66 -2.80 -10.17
C ASP A 63 -8.00 -3.33 -11.47
N ASP A 64 -6.83 -3.96 -11.41
CA ASP A 64 -6.03 -4.40 -12.56
C ASP A 64 -5.84 -3.31 -13.64
N THR A 65 -5.56 -2.11 -13.17
CA THR A 65 -5.21 -0.98 -14.03
C THR A 65 -3.83 -1.18 -14.65
N PRO A 66 -3.49 -0.52 -15.77
CA PRO A 66 -2.16 -0.65 -16.40
C PRO A 66 -0.98 -0.36 -15.47
N VAL A 67 -1.21 0.41 -14.38
CA VAL A 67 -0.17 0.73 -13.40
C VAL A 67 0.30 -0.51 -12.65
N SER A 68 -0.59 -1.49 -12.41
CA SER A 68 -0.33 -2.70 -11.62
C SER A 68 0.87 -3.49 -12.19
N ALA A 69 0.97 -3.55 -13.51
CA ALA A 69 1.99 -4.31 -14.24
C ALA A 69 3.34 -3.57 -14.41
N ILE A 70 3.39 -2.25 -14.23
CA ILE A 70 4.58 -1.44 -14.56
C ILE A 70 5.31 -0.87 -13.33
N ILE A 71 4.67 -0.86 -12.15
CA ILE A 71 5.34 -0.46 -10.91
C ILE A 71 6.33 -1.54 -10.43
N TRP A 72 7.22 -1.17 -9.50
CA TRP A 72 8.22 -2.08 -8.94
C TRP A 72 8.11 -2.25 -7.41
N PRO A 73 8.04 -3.50 -6.90
CA PRO A 73 7.71 -4.72 -7.68
C PRO A 73 6.32 -4.61 -8.34
N PRO A 74 5.99 -5.46 -9.33
CA PRO A 74 4.64 -5.49 -9.90
C PRO A 74 3.58 -5.72 -8.80
N LEU A 75 2.45 -5.03 -8.92
CA LEU A 75 1.37 -5.10 -7.94
C LEU A 75 0.59 -6.41 -8.10
N THR A 76 0.23 -7.02 -6.98
CA THR A 76 -0.82 -8.05 -6.96
C THR A 76 -2.18 -7.35 -6.84
N THR A 77 -3.11 -7.64 -7.74
CA THR A 77 -4.47 -7.07 -7.82
C THR A 77 -5.53 -8.17 -7.84
#